data_AF-A0A9P7BJI9-F1
#
_entry.id   AF-A0A9P7BJI9-F1
#
_cell.length_a   1.000
_cell.length_b   1.000
_cell.length_c   1.000
_cell.angle_alpha   90.00
_cell.angle_beta   90.00
_cell.angle_gamma   90.00
#
_symmetry.space_group_name_H-M   'P 1'
#
loop_
_entity.id
_entity.type
_entity.pdbx_description
1 polymer ?
#
loop_
_entity_poly.entity_id
_entity_poly.type
_entity_poly.pdbx_seq_one_letter_code
_entity_poly.pdbx_strand_id
1 'polypeptide(L)'
;MKPNRGRPKVLSAANERYCVRQATKNRVPSAVKVAECLENDIGKKVGVETVRRALRKAGLGAIEKPKKPLLSAKIIRNRLSWYITHKDWTVDDWKRVI
;
A
#
# COMPACT_ATOMS: atom_id res chain seq x y z
N MET A 1 35.95 -17.48 0.41
CA MET A 1 35.85 -16.05 0.78
C MET A 1 35.09 -15.92 2.10
N LYS A 2 35.69 -15.32 3.14
CA LYS A 2 34.95 -14.99 4.38
C LYS A 2 34.04 -13.79 4.06
N PRO A 3 32.73 -13.84 4.36
CA PRO A 3 31.86 -12.69 4.12
C PRO A 3 32.34 -11.52 4.99
N ASN A 4 32.42 -10.34 4.37
CA ASN A 4 32.93 -9.13 5.00
C ASN A 4 32.07 -8.78 6.24
N ARG A 5 32.68 -8.75 7.43
CA ARG A 5 32.00 -8.50 8.70
C ARG A 5 31.77 -7.00 8.92
N GLY A 6 30.88 -6.43 8.10
CA GLY A 6 30.41 -5.06 8.28
C GLY A 6 29.55 -4.91 9.56
N ARG A 7 29.21 -3.66 9.88
CA ARG A 7 28.33 -3.33 11.02
C ARG A 7 26.99 -4.09 10.88
N PRO A 8 26.53 -4.80 11.93
CA PRO A 8 25.23 -5.47 11.90
C PRO A 8 24.09 -4.49 11.63
N LYS A 9 23.06 -4.97 10.92
CA LYS A 9 21.85 -4.18 10.69
C LYS A 9 21.10 -3.95 12.00
N VAL A 10 20.57 -2.74 12.16
CA VAL A 10 19.76 -2.36 13.34
C VAL A 10 18.43 -3.12 13.39
N LEU A 11 17.84 -3.38 12.22
CA LEU A 11 16.61 -4.16 12.07
C LEU A 11 16.95 -5.63 11.76
N SER A 12 16.32 -6.53 12.49
CA SER A 12 16.28 -7.94 12.13
C SER A 12 15.39 -8.15 10.89
N ALA A 13 15.55 -9.28 10.20
CA ALA A 13 14.68 -9.64 9.08
C ALA A 13 13.20 -9.74 9.50
N ALA A 14 12.91 -10.14 10.74
CA ALA A 14 11.56 -10.18 11.28
C ALA A 14 10.97 -8.77 11.43
N ASN A 15 11.76 -7.83 11.95
CA ASN A 15 11.32 -6.44 12.12
C ASN A 15 11.16 -5.73 10.78
N GLU A 16 12.03 -6.00 9.79
CA GLU A 16 11.83 -5.51 8.42
C GLU A 16 10.49 -6.00 7.83
N ARG A 17 10.17 -7.30 7.97
CA ARG A 17 8.88 -7.85 7.52
C ARG A 17 7.69 -7.25 8.25
N TYR A 18 7.83 -7.00 9.56
CA TYR A 18 6.79 -6.33 10.34
C TYR A 18 6.52 -4.92 9.78
N CYS A 19 7.56 -4.11 9.51
CA CYS A 19 7.40 -2.79 8.91
C CYS A 19 6.65 -2.84 7.58
N VAL A 20 7.02 -3.79 6.71
CA VAL A 20 6.33 -4.00 5.42
C VAL A 20 4.87 -4.37 5.61
N ARG A 21 4.56 -5.25 6.57
CA ARG A 21 3.18 -5.64 6.90
C ARG A 21 2.35 -4.47 7.43
N GLN A 22 2.95 -3.60 8.25
CA GLN A 22 2.28 -2.40 8.74
C GLN A 22 1.89 -1.46 7.60
N ALA A 23 2.81 -1.23 6.65
CA ALA A 23 2.55 -0.38 5.49
C ALA A 23 1.50 -0.98 4.52
N THR A 24 1.53 -2.30 4.31
CA THR A 24 0.71 -2.98 3.28
C THR A 24 -0.64 -3.44 3.81
N LYS A 25 -0.65 -4.32 4.82
CA LYS A 25 -1.85 -4.94 5.36
C LYS A 25 -2.61 -4.00 6.28
N ASN A 26 -1.89 -3.37 7.21
CA ASN A 26 -2.49 -2.46 8.19
C ASN A 26 -2.62 -1.02 7.66
N ARG A 27 -2.09 -0.76 6.47
CA ARG A 27 -2.21 0.51 5.73
C ARG A 27 -1.75 1.73 6.54
N VAL A 28 -0.73 1.53 7.38
CA VAL A 28 -0.12 2.62 8.15
C VAL A 28 0.51 3.61 7.16
N PRO A 29 0.15 4.90 7.22
CA PRO A 29 0.33 5.82 6.09
C PRO A 29 1.76 6.34 5.92
N SER A 30 2.62 6.24 6.93
CA SER A 30 3.94 6.85 6.90
C SER A 30 4.99 6.04 7.66
N ALA A 31 6.25 6.19 7.27
CA ALA A 31 7.38 5.57 7.96
C ALA A 31 7.51 6.04 9.42
N VAL A 32 7.06 7.26 9.74
CA VAL A 32 7.02 7.77 11.12
C VAL A 32 6.06 6.93 11.96
N LYS A 33 4.83 6.74 11.46
CA LYS A 33 3.84 5.91 12.14
C LYS A 33 4.25 4.44 12.20
N VAL A 34 4.91 3.91 11.18
CA VAL A 34 5.47 2.56 11.23
C VAL A 34 6.58 2.44 12.29
N ALA A 35 7.40 3.47 12.49
CA ALA A 35 8.40 3.49 13.56
C ALA A 35 7.74 3.53 14.95
N GLU A 36 6.69 4.32 15.13
CA GLU A 36 5.88 4.32 16.36
C GLU A 36 5.27 2.93 16.62
N CYS A 37 4.69 2.28 15.61
CA CYS A 37 4.17 0.91 15.74
C CYS A 37 5.27 -0.09 16.14
N LEU A 38 6.48 0.06 15.59
CA LEU A 38 7.61 -0.82 15.93
C LEU A 38 8.08 -0.63 17.38
N GLU A 39 8.05 0.62 17.88
CA GLU A 39 8.35 0.92 19.29
C GLU A 39 7.24 0.40 20.21
N ASN A 40 5.97 0.60 19.87
CA ASN A 40 4.84 0.21 20.72
C ASN A 40 4.59 -1.30 20.75
N ASP A 41 4.65 -1.99 19.60
CA ASP A 41 4.29 -3.40 19.52
C ASP A 41 5.46 -4.33 19.85
N ILE A 42 6.70 -3.91 19.53
CA ILE A 42 7.90 -4.75 19.61
C ILE A 42 8.94 -4.18 20.60
N GLY A 43 8.76 -2.96 21.09
CA GLY A 43 9.73 -2.30 21.97
C GLY A 43 11.01 -1.86 21.27
N LYS A 44 11.04 -1.87 19.92
CA LYS A 44 12.26 -1.59 19.16
C LYS A 44 12.25 -0.17 18.61
N LYS A 45 12.88 0.73 19.36
CA LYS A 45 13.13 2.10 18.93
C LYS A 45 14.18 2.17 17.83
N VAL A 46 13.80 2.73 16.67
CA VAL A 46 14.70 2.97 15.53
C VAL A 46 14.41 4.34 14.91
N GLY A 47 15.42 4.91 14.25
CA GLY A 47 15.21 6.12 13.46
C GLY A 47 14.27 5.89 12.28
N VAL A 48 13.46 6.90 11.95
CA VAL A 48 12.50 6.87 10.83
C VAL A 48 13.19 6.54 9.51
N GLU A 49 14.42 7.00 9.29
CA GLU A 49 15.15 6.73 8.06
C GLU A 49 15.51 5.25 7.90
N THR A 50 15.77 4.55 9.01
CA THR A 50 15.97 3.10 9.00
C THR A 50 14.73 2.37 8.50
N VAL A 51 13.54 2.82 8.94
CA VAL A 51 12.25 2.29 8.47
C VAL A 51 12.04 2.62 6.99
N ARG A 52 12.32 3.85 6.54
CA ARG A 52 12.23 4.22 5.11
C ARG A 52 13.12 3.34 4.24
N ARG A 53 14.36 3.08 4.65
CA ARG A 53 15.28 2.19 3.92
C ARG A 53 14.73 0.76 3.85
N ALA A 54 14.17 0.24 4.93
CA ALA A 54 13.55 -1.08 4.95
C ALA A 54 12.34 -1.16 4.00
N LEU A 55 11.49 -0.14 3.99
CA LEU A 55 10.33 -0.06 3.08
C LEU A 55 10.76 0.06 1.62
N ARG A 56 11.73 0.93 1.30
CA ARG A 56 12.27 1.08 -0.07
C ARG A 56 12.92 -0.21 -0.58
N LYS A 57 13.65 -0.92 0.28
CA LYS A 57 14.24 -2.23 -0.04
C LYS A 57 13.17 -3.26 -0.40
N ALA A 58 11.95 -3.13 0.15
CA ALA A 58 10.79 -3.94 -0.20
C ALA A 58 9.97 -3.37 -1.36
N GLY A 59 10.46 -2.35 -2.08
CA GLY A 59 9.76 -1.72 -3.21
C GLY A 59 8.65 -0.75 -2.80
N LEU A 60 8.55 -0.38 -1.53
CA LEU A 60 7.52 0.53 -1.03
C LEU A 60 8.05 1.97 -1.00
N GLY A 61 7.33 2.86 -1.67
CA GLY A 61 7.59 4.30 -1.72
C GLY A 61 6.36 5.12 -1.34
N ALA A 62 6.57 6.41 -1.08
CA ALA A 62 5.47 7.34 -0.96
C ALA A 62 4.90 7.64 -2.35
N ILE A 63 3.58 7.59 -2.49
CA ILE A 63 2.86 7.91 -3.73
C ILE A 63 1.65 8.75 -3.35
N GLU A 64 1.41 9.82 -4.10
CA GLU A 64 0.16 10.58 -4.01
C GLU A 64 -1.00 9.76 -4.56
N LYS A 65 -2.04 9.56 -3.74
CA LYS A 65 -3.22 8.83 -4.19
C LYS A 65 -4.01 9.72 -5.17
N PRO A 66 -4.40 9.22 -6.34
CA PRO A 66 -5.25 9.98 -7.25
C PRO A 66 -6.58 10.29 -6.57
N LYS A 67 -7.08 11.52 -6.75
CA LYS A 67 -8.41 11.91 -6.29
C LYS A 67 -9.44 11.03 -7.00
N LYS A 68 -10.27 10.32 -6.23
CA LYS A 68 -11.40 9.56 -6.74
C LYS A 68 -12.70 10.19 -6.24
N PRO A 69 -13.74 10.30 -7.09
CA PRO A 69 -15.04 10.77 -6.63
C PRO A 69 -15.58 9.81 -5.56
N LEU A 70 -16.24 10.36 -4.55
CA LEU A 70 -16.92 9.57 -3.54
C LEU A 70 -18.12 8.89 -4.18
N LEU A 71 -18.08 7.56 -4.29
CA LEU A 71 -19.20 6.77 -4.81
C LEU A 71 -20.07 6.33 -3.65
N SER A 72 -21.34 6.73 -3.66
CA SER A 72 -22.33 6.16 -2.75
C SER A 72 -22.64 4.72 -3.16
N ALA A 73 -23.09 3.89 -2.20
CA ALA A 73 -23.48 2.52 -2.49
C ALA A 73 -24.57 2.42 -3.58
N LYS A 74 -25.47 3.41 -3.66
CA LYS A 74 -26.48 3.54 -4.71
C LYS A 74 -25.84 3.74 -6.09
N ILE A 75 -24.87 4.64 -6.21
CA ILE A 75 -24.17 4.91 -7.47
C ILE A 75 -23.40 3.67 -7.93
N ILE A 76 -22.73 2.97 -7.01
CA ILE A 76 -22.00 1.73 -7.33
C ILE A 76 -22.96 0.68 -7.91
N ARG A 77 -24.09 0.43 -7.24
CA ARG A 77 -25.11 -0.54 -7.70
C ARG A 77 -25.67 -0.17 -9.08
N ASN A 78 -26.01 1.10 -9.28
CA ASN A 78 -26.55 1.56 -10.56
C ASN A 78 -25.55 1.41 -11.70
N ARG A 79 -24.28 1.80 -11.47
CA ARG A 79 -23.21 1.63 -12.48
C ARG A 79 -22.96 0.17 -12.80
N LEU A 80 -22.94 -0.70 -11.79
CA LEU A 80 -22.74 -2.13 -11.98
C LEU A 80 -23.89 -2.77 -12.76
N SER A 81 -25.13 -2.47 -12.38
CA SER A 81 -26.32 -2.96 -13.09
C SER A 81 -26.31 -2.52 -14.55
N TRP A 82 -26.05 -1.23 -14.80
CA TRP A 82 -25.97 -0.71 -16.15
C TRP A 82 -24.86 -1.40 -16.95
N TYR A 83 -23.65 -1.56 -16.40
CA TYR A 83 -22.57 -2.29 -17.06
C TYR A 83 -22.98 -3.74 -17.41
N ILE A 84 -23.56 -4.48 -16.47
CA ILE A 84 -23.95 -5.88 -16.70
C ILE A 84 -24.98 -5.99 -17.82
N THR A 85 -26.00 -5.12 -17.84
CA THR A 85 -27.04 -5.10 -18.87
C THR A 85 -26.49 -4.78 -20.26
N HIS A 86 -25.37 -4.04 -20.34
CA HIS A 86 -24.80 -3.53 -21.58
C HIS A 86 -23.46 -4.18 -21.93
N LYS A 87 -23.08 -5.28 -21.24
CA LYS A 87 -21.75 -5.90 -21.37
C LYS A 87 -21.47 -6.45 -22.78
N ASP A 88 -22.53 -6.87 -23.48
CA ASP A 88 -22.46 -7.51 -24.81
C ASP A 88 -22.83 -6.53 -25.94
N TRP A 89 -22.93 -5.23 -25.63
CA TRP A 89 -23.29 -4.22 -26.61
C TRP A 89 -22.24 -4.06 -27.70
N THR A 90 -22.72 -3.99 -28.95
CA THR A 90 -21.88 -3.75 -30.11
C THR A 90 -21.57 -2.26 -30.26
N VAL A 91 -20.61 -1.93 -31.14
CA VAL A 91 -20.30 -0.54 -31.48
C VAL A 91 -21.54 0.20 -31.98
N ASP A 92 -22.44 -0.47 -32.71
CA ASP A 92 -23.67 0.14 -33.21
C ASP A 92 -24.71 0.38 -32.11
N ASP A 93 -24.73 -0.44 -31.05
CA ASP A 93 -25.55 -0.17 -29.87
C ASP A 93 -25.01 1.05 -29.09
N TRP A 94 -23.69 1.19 -28.98
CA TRP A 94 -23.05 2.36 -28.36
C TRP A 94 -23.35 3.67 -29.08
N LYS A 95 -23.43 3.66 -30.42
CA LYS A 95 -23.81 4.83 -31.23
C LYS A 95 -25.22 5.36 -30.93
N ARG A 96 -26.08 4.60 -30.26
CA ARG A 96 -27.43 5.03 -29.88
C ARG A 96 -27.50 5.76 -28.53
N VAL A 97 -26.43 5.67 -27.73
CA VAL A 97 -26.36 6.26 -26.38
C VAL A 97 -25.46 7.48 -26.31
N ILE A 98 -24.42 7.53 -27.15
CA ILE A 98 -23.54 8.69 -27.35
C ILE A 98 -24.18 9.64 -28.34
#